data_AF-A0A7Y6YV52-F1
#
_entry.id   AF-A0A7Y6YV52-F1
#
_cell.length_a   1.000
_cell.length_b   1.000
_cell.length_c   1.000
_cell.angle_alpha   90.00
_cell.angle_beta   90.00
_cell.angle_gamma   90.00
#
_symmetry.space_group_name_H-M   'P 1'
#
loop_
_entity.id
_entity.type
_entity.pdbx_description
1 polymer ?
#
loop_
_entity_poly.entity_id
_entity_poly.type
_entity_poly.pdbx_seq_one_letter_code
_entity_poly.pdbx_strand_id
1 'polypeptide(L)'
;MDESYLMNCVRYVELNPVRAKLSGSPQEWNWSSTLSHIEAKSDGICDPRPLLKHVDCWLSFLNDGLTDEEINELRKRENSNRPLGSEDFVKRLETLTGRELLPKKRGPKPKT
;
A
#
# COMPACT_ATOMS: atom_id res chain seq x y z
N MET A 1 -12.72 -0.04 3.35
CA MET A 1 -11.52 -0.50 2.62
C MET A 1 -11.49 -2.00 2.76
N ASP A 2 -11.21 -2.73 1.69
CA ASP A 2 -11.15 -4.19 1.72
C ASP A 2 -9.87 -4.64 2.45
N GLU A 3 -9.98 -5.65 3.30
CA GLU A 3 -8.85 -6.23 4.04
C GLU A 3 -7.82 -6.85 3.09
N SER A 4 -8.28 -7.50 2.02
CA SER A 4 -7.40 -8.06 1.00
C SER A 4 -6.55 -6.98 0.31
N TYR A 5 -7.17 -5.84 0.00
CA TYR A 5 -6.48 -4.71 -0.61
C TYR A 5 -5.45 -4.10 0.35
N LEU A 6 -5.79 -3.96 1.64
CA LEU A 6 -4.84 -3.51 2.66
C LEU A 6 -3.60 -4.42 2.69
N MET A 7 -3.81 -5.74 2.76
CA MET A 7 -2.71 -6.69 2.82
C MET A 7 -1.87 -6.68 1.55
N ASN A 8 -2.49 -6.54 0.38
CA ASN A 8 -1.76 -6.39 -0.88
C ASN A 8 -0.91 -5.11 -0.90
N CYS A 9 -1.43 -3.99 -0.39
CA CYS A 9 -0.66 -2.76 -0.23
C CYS A 9 0.54 -2.93 0.72
N VAL A 10 0.34 -3.56 1.88
CA VAL A 10 1.40 -3.81 2.86
C VAL A 10 2.51 -4.64 2.21
N ARG A 11 2.14 -5.76 1.58
CA ARG A 11 3.08 -6.64 0.85
C ARG A 11 3.83 -5.87 -0.23
N TYR A 12 3.13 -5.02 -0.98
CA TYR A 12 3.72 -4.23 -2.06
C TYR A 12 4.81 -3.27 -1.58
N VAL A 13 4.60 -2.64 -0.42
CA VAL A 13 5.54 -1.71 0.21
C VAL A 13 6.73 -2.48 0.79
N GLU A 14 6.47 -3.55 1.55
CA GLU A 14 7.50 -4.38 2.19
C GLU A 14 8.43 -5.06 1.16
N LEU A 15 7.92 -5.44 -0.01
CA LEU A 15 8.70 -6.02 -1.11
C LEU A 15 9.37 -4.96 -2.03
N ASN A 16 9.14 -3.67 -1.79
CA ASN A 16 9.68 -2.62 -2.63
C ASN A 16 11.22 -2.61 -2.70
N PRO A 17 11.98 -2.80 -1.60
CA PRO A 17 13.45 -2.80 -1.65
C PRO A 17 14.00 -3.89 -2.59
N VAL A 18 13.42 -5.08 -2.56
CA VAL A 18 13.80 -6.19 -3.45
C VAL A 18 13.42 -5.89 -4.89
N ARG A 19 12.19 -5.41 -5.13
CA ARG A 19 11.71 -5.04 -6.47
C ARG A 19 12.54 -3.92 -7.11
N ALA A 20 12.98 -2.95 -6.29
CA ALA A 20 13.85 -1.86 -6.71
C ALA A 20 15.34 -2.26 -6.82
N LYS A 21 15.67 -3.54 -6.55
CA LYS A 21 17.04 -4.07 -6.56
C LYS A 21 17.98 -3.37 -5.57
N LEU A 22 17.44 -2.90 -4.45
CA LEU A 22 18.19 -2.26 -3.37
C LEU A 22 18.71 -3.27 -2.34
N SER A 23 18.04 -4.42 -2.19
CA SER A 23 18.45 -5.52 -1.31
C SER A 23 18.12 -6.88 -1.94
N GLY A 24 18.77 -7.95 -1.46
CA GLY A 24 18.48 -9.32 -1.90
C GLY A 24 17.22 -9.91 -1.25
N SER A 25 16.90 -9.42 -0.05
CA SER A 25 15.71 -9.81 0.70
C SER A 25 15.08 -8.60 1.42
N PRO A 26 13.79 -8.65 1.78
CA PRO A 26 13.14 -7.50 2.42
C PRO A 26 13.69 -7.26 3.83
N GLN A 27 14.08 -8.31 4.58
CA GLN A 27 14.68 -8.17 5.92
C GLN A 27 16.08 -7.51 5.94
N GLU A 28 16.80 -7.49 4.81
CA GLU A 28 18.11 -6.82 4.72
C GLU A 28 17.99 -5.30 4.62
N TRP A 29 16.80 -4.78 4.34
CA TRP A 29 16.59 -3.35 4.14
C TRP A 29 16.27 -2.65 5.46
N ASN A 30 17.29 -2.01 6.07
CA ASN A 30 17.14 -1.33 7.36
C ASN A 30 16.19 -0.11 7.35
N TRP A 31 15.75 0.34 6.17
CA TRP A 31 14.86 1.50 6.02
C TRP A 31 13.42 1.10 5.71
N SER A 32 12.98 -0.06 6.19
CA SER A 32 11.58 -0.52 6.15
C SER A 32 11.13 -1.06 7.49
N SER A 33 9.81 -1.19 7.66
CA SER A 33 9.17 -1.87 8.78
C SER A 33 9.29 -3.39 8.75
N THR A 34 9.96 -3.97 7.75
CA THR A 34 9.98 -5.42 7.53
C THR A 34 10.49 -6.16 8.77
N LEU A 35 11.61 -5.71 9.35
CA LEU A 35 12.19 -6.34 10.53
C LEU A 35 11.27 -6.23 11.75
N SER A 36 10.64 -5.07 11.96
CA SER A 36 9.67 -4.88 13.05
C SER A 36 8.52 -5.88 12.97
N HIS A 37 8.01 -6.16 11.77
CA HIS A 37 6.97 -7.16 11.56
C HIS A 37 7.48 -8.61 11.68
N ILE A 38 8.68 -8.93 11.19
CA ILE A 38 9.26 -10.28 11.29
C ILE A 38 9.57 -10.64 12.75
N GLU A 39 10.15 -9.71 13.52
CA GLU A 39 10.50 -9.91 14.92
C GLU A 39 9.33 -9.73 15.88
N ALA A 40 8.16 -9.32 15.35
CA ALA A 40 6.98 -8.93 16.13
C ALA A 40 7.29 -7.90 17.24
N LYS A 41 8.22 -6.97 16.95
CA LYS A 41 8.77 -6.04 17.92
C LYS A 41 8.84 -4.63 17.33
N SER A 42 8.30 -3.66 18.07
CA SER A 42 8.43 -2.25 17.68
C SER A 42 9.89 -1.79 17.72
N ASP A 43 10.27 -0.99 16.72
CA ASP A 43 11.58 -0.37 16.55
C ASP A 43 11.61 1.11 17.00
N GLY A 44 10.51 1.59 17.62
CA GLY A 44 10.33 2.98 18.02
C GLY A 44 9.72 3.90 16.95
N ILE A 45 9.58 3.41 15.70
CA ILE A 45 8.94 4.13 14.58
C ILE A 45 7.68 3.39 14.14
N CYS A 46 7.77 2.07 13.98
CA CYS A 46 6.71 1.19 13.57
C CYS A 46 6.19 0.38 14.77
N ASP A 47 4.87 0.38 14.94
CA ASP A 47 4.17 -0.59 15.80
C ASP A 47 3.60 -1.71 14.91
N PRO A 48 4.13 -2.95 14.98
CA PRO A 48 3.71 -4.02 14.09
C PRO A 48 2.37 -4.65 14.51
N ARG A 49 1.92 -4.42 15.75
CA ARG A 49 0.73 -5.08 16.35
C ARG A 49 -0.56 -4.96 15.54
N PRO A 50 -0.87 -3.83 14.86
CA PRO A 50 -2.10 -3.73 14.09
C PRO A 50 -2.14 -4.72 12.92
N LEU A 51 -1.01 -4.92 12.23
CA LEU A 51 -0.95 -5.77 11.05
C LEU A 51 -0.71 -7.24 11.37
N LEU A 52 -0.01 -7.54 12.47
CA LEU A 52 0.20 -8.91 12.94
C LEU A 52 -1.09 -9.66 13.32
N LYS A 53 -2.20 -8.94 13.50
CA LYS A 53 -3.52 -9.57 13.73
C LYS A 53 -4.07 -10.28 12.49
N HIS A 54 -3.55 -9.94 11.31
CA HIS A 54 -4.02 -10.43 10.02
C HIS A 54 -3.09 -11.50 9.43
N VAL A 55 -1.90 -11.68 10.00
CA VAL A 55 -0.83 -12.52 9.44
C VAL A 55 -0.14 -13.29 10.55
N ASP A 56 -0.28 -14.61 10.52
CA ASP A 56 0.35 -15.50 11.50
C ASP A 56 1.88 -15.60 11.31
N CYS A 57 2.33 -15.66 10.05
CA CYS A 57 3.75 -15.78 9.70
C CYS A 57 4.13 -14.74 8.65
N TRP A 58 4.83 -13.69 9.09
CA TRP A 58 5.17 -12.55 8.23
C TRP A 58 6.08 -12.92 7.06
N LEU A 59 7.07 -13.80 7.30
CA LEU A 59 7.96 -14.27 6.24
C LEU A 59 7.19 -15.07 5.17
N SER A 60 6.27 -15.95 5.57
CA SER A 60 5.42 -16.67 4.61
C SER A 60 4.60 -15.69 3.79
N PHE A 61 3.98 -14.72 4.46
CA PHE A 61 3.20 -13.68 3.81
C PHE A 61 3.99 -12.87 2.78
N LEU A 62 5.28 -12.59 3.01
CA LEU A 62 6.12 -11.92 2.02
C LEU A 62 6.56 -12.85 0.88
N ASN A 63 6.85 -14.11 1.20
CA ASN A 63 7.26 -15.13 0.22
C ASN A 63 6.16 -15.48 -0.79
N ASP A 64 4.89 -15.38 -0.40
CA ASP A 64 3.75 -15.54 -1.32
C ASP A 64 3.79 -14.54 -2.48
N GLY A 65 4.46 -13.39 -2.30
CA GLY A 65 4.62 -12.38 -3.33
C GLY A 65 3.30 -11.73 -3.75
N LEU A 66 3.34 -10.96 -4.83
CA LEU A 66 2.14 -10.42 -5.48
C LEU A 66 2.15 -10.89 -6.93
N THR A 67 0.97 -11.17 -7.46
CA THR A 67 0.83 -11.44 -8.89
C THR A 67 1.08 -10.16 -9.70
N ASP A 68 1.41 -10.31 -10.98
CA ASP A 68 1.57 -9.16 -11.88
C ASP A 68 0.25 -8.37 -12.00
N GLU A 69 -0.89 -9.05 -11.96
CA GLU A 69 -2.21 -8.42 -11.95
C GLU A 69 -2.39 -7.53 -10.72
N GLU A 70 -2.07 -8.03 -9.52
CA GLU A 70 -2.17 -7.28 -8.27
C GLU A 70 -1.25 -6.06 -8.25
N ILE A 71 0.00 -6.24 -8.70
CA ILE A 71 0.98 -5.15 -8.84
C ILE A 71 0.47 -4.08 -9.81
N ASN A 72 -0.08 -4.49 -10.94
CA ASN A 72 -0.60 -3.57 -11.95
C ASN A 72 -1.83 -2.81 -11.45
N GLU A 73 -2.73 -3.46 -10.72
CA GLU A 73 -3.87 -2.78 -10.10
C GLU A 73 -3.41 -1.75 -9.07
N LEU A 74 -2.43 -2.09 -8.22
CA LEU A 74 -1.86 -1.13 -7.26
C LEU A 74 -1.24 0.08 -7.96
N ARG A 75 -0.44 -0.13 -9.01
CA ARG A 75 0.18 0.95 -9.79
C ARG A 75 -0.84 1.84 -10.49
N LYS A 76 -1.91 1.26 -11.06
CA LYS A 76 -2.98 2.05 -11.69
C LYS A 76 -3.63 2.99 -10.68
N ARG A 77 -3.80 2.54 -9.44
CA ARG A 77 -4.39 3.36 -8.36
C ARG A 77 -3.42 4.41 -7.85
N GLU A 78 -2.15 4.06 -7.64
CA GLU A 78 -1.07 4.99 -7.26
C GLU A 78 -0.98 6.17 -8.23
N ASN A 79 -0.91 5.90 -9.53
CA ASN A 79 -0.78 6.93 -10.57
C ASN A 79 -1.98 7.89 -10.66
N SER A 80 -3.13 7.51 -10.10
CA SER A 80 -4.31 8.38 -10.10
C SER A 80 -4.20 9.54 -9.11
N ASN A 81 -3.28 9.48 -8.14
CA ASN A 81 -3.16 10.43 -7.01
C ASN A 81 -4.48 10.67 -6.26
N ARG A 82 -5.41 9.70 -6.30
CA ARG A 82 -6.73 9.80 -5.66
C ARG A 82 -6.84 8.78 -4.53
N PRO A 83 -7.57 9.11 -3.45
CA PRO A 83 -7.81 8.17 -2.38
C PRO A 83 -8.60 6.97 -2.91
N LEU A 84 -8.21 5.76 -2.50
CA LEU A 84 -8.99 4.57 -2.77
C LEU A 84 -10.06 4.38 -1.70
N GLY A 85 -11.30 4.15 -2.11
CA GLY A 85 -12.40 3.80 -1.22
C GLY A 85 -13.76 3.96 -1.91
N SER A 86 -14.83 3.73 -1.16
CA SER A 86 -16.18 4.04 -1.63
C SER A 86 -16.34 5.54 -1.86
N GLU A 87 -17.29 5.93 -2.69
CA GLU A 87 -17.59 7.34 -2.94
C GLU A 87 -17.88 8.10 -1.63
N ASP A 88 -18.63 7.48 -0.70
CA ASP A 88 -18.92 8.04 0.62
C ASP A 88 -17.67 8.25 1.48
N PHE A 89 -16.71 7.32 1.42
CA PHE A 89 -15.43 7.47 2.10
C PHE A 89 -14.65 8.66 1.53
N VAL A 90 -14.62 8.81 0.21
CA VAL A 90 -13.93 9.91 -0.45
C VAL A 90 -14.61 11.26 -0.14
N LYS A 91 -15.95 11.34 -0.20
CA LYS A 91 -16.71 12.55 0.20
C LYS A 91 -16.44 12.97 1.63
N ARG A 92 -16.34 11.99 2.55
CA ARG A 92 -15.97 12.24 3.94
C ARG A 92 -14.55 12.81 4.03
N LEU A 93 -13.60 12.29 3.25
CA LEU A 93 -12.25 12.85 3.18
C LEU A 93 -12.21 14.26 2.59
N GLU A 94 -12.99 14.54 1.54
CA GLU A 94 -13.11 15.88 0.96
C GLU A 94 -13.59 16.88 2.03
N THR A 95 -14.58 16.49 2.83
CA THR A 95 -15.11 17.30 3.93
C THR A 95 -14.06 17.55 5.02
N LEU A 96 -13.33 16.50 5.43
CA LEU A 96 -12.30 16.60 6.47
C LEU A 96 -11.07 17.41 6.04
N THR A 97 -10.71 17.34 4.76
CA THR A 97 -9.47 17.94 4.23
C THR A 97 -9.70 19.28 3.53
N GLY A 98 -10.95 19.61 3.18
CA GLY A 98 -11.31 20.78 2.36
C GLY A 98 -10.79 20.70 0.92
N ARG A 99 -10.37 19.51 0.45
CA ARG A 99 -9.83 19.28 -0.89
C ARG A 99 -10.81 18.52 -1.75
N GLU A 100 -10.79 18.77 -3.05
CA GLU A 100 -11.54 17.97 -4.03
C GLU A 100 -10.73 16.72 -4.41
N LEU A 101 -11.27 15.55 -4.13
CA LEU A 101 -10.65 14.23 -4.30
C LEU A 101 -11.41 13.36 -5.30
N LEU A 102 -12.71 13.60 -5.50
CA LEU A 102 -13.52 12.88 -6.49
C LEU A 102 -13.15 13.28 -7.93
N PRO A 103 -13.23 12.34 -8.88
CA PRO A 103 -12.96 12.63 -10.29
C PRO A 103 -14.00 13.56 -10.87
N LYS A 104 -13.56 14.76 -11.28
CA LYS A 104 -14.36 15.65 -12.12
C LYS A 104 -14.45 15.09 -13.53
N LYS A 105 -15.52 15.50 -14.22
CA LYS A 105 -15.72 15.20 -15.64
C LYS A 105 -14.45 15.58 -16.41
N ARG A 106 -13.91 14.63 -17.18
CA ARG A 106 -12.72 14.88 -18.03
C ARG A 106 -12.98 16.10 -18.90
N GLY A 107 -11.98 16.96 -19.02
CA GLY A 107 -12.04 18.13 -19.89
C GLY A 107 -12.31 17.73 -21.36
N PRO A 108 -12.84 18.64 -22.19
CA PRO A 108 -13.01 18.39 -23.61
C PRO A 108 -11.66 18.06 -24.28
N LYS A 109 -11.65 17.23 -25.33
CA LYS A 109 -10.46 17.03 -26.16
C LYS A 109 -9.98 18.39 -26.69
N PRO A 110 -8.67 18.71 -26.62
CA PRO A 110 -8.13 19.90 -27.26
C PRO A 110 -8.46 19.86 -28.75
N LYS A 111 -8.89 20.99 -29.32
CA LYS A 111 -8.92 21.13 -30.78
C LYS A 111 -7.47 21.27 -31.24
N THR A 112 -6.96 20.25 -31.91
CA THR A 112 -5.77 20.37 -32.78
C THR A 112 -6.03 21.37 -33.89
#